data_AF-A0A9W6XAY5-F1
#
_entry.id   AF-A0A9W6XAY5-F1
#
_cell.length_a   1.000
_cell.length_b   1.000
_cell.length_c   1.000
_cell.angle_alpha   90.00
_cell.angle_beta   90.00
_cell.angle_gamma   90.00
#
_symmetry.space_group_name_H-M   'P 1'
#
loop_
_entity.id
_entity.type
_entity.pdbx_description
1 polymer ?
#
loop_
_entity_poly.entity_id
_entity_poly.type
_entity_poly.pdbx_seq_one_letter_code
_entity_poly.pdbx_strand_id
1 'polypeptide(L)'
;MFEIDNTYLIGISDMDIQELPRNVTKLSASLAWVFMRETNVSFFREWADELVERMASRSAPWIAGYSTYCEDLAKIENGTATTFCAPLSAEYSQTLMDPSETNLQMISTAANCKAVTGFPSGGGMFHPLFYEDSISAISAPFRWVQRPSNWT
;
A
#
# COMPACT_ATOMS: atom_id res chain seq x y z
N MET A 1 -4.44 -6.13 -12.74
CA MET A 1 -3.10 -5.95 -12.15
C MET A 1 -2.74 -7.12 -11.24
N PHE A 2 -3.51 -7.39 -10.18
CA PHE A 2 -3.28 -8.52 -9.27
C PHE A 2 -3.25 -9.90 -9.95
N GLU A 3 -3.89 -10.03 -11.12
CA GLU A 3 -3.95 -11.29 -11.88
C GLU A 3 -2.90 -11.43 -12.99
N ILE A 4 -1.99 -10.46 -13.13
CA ILE A 4 -0.93 -10.55 -14.14
C ILE A 4 0.10 -11.58 -13.67
N ASP A 5 0.33 -12.61 -14.49
CA ASP A 5 1.31 -13.66 -14.20
C ASP A 5 2.71 -13.08 -13.96
N ASN A 6 3.47 -13.69 -13.06
CA ASN A 6 4.82 -13.29 -12.66
C ASN A 6 4.94 -11.85 -12.08
N THR A 7 3.84 -11.28 -11.59
CA THR A 7 3.89 -10.03 -10.82
C THR A 7 4.43 -10.33 -9.44
N TYR A 8 5.63 -9.82 -9.13
CA TYR A 8 6.25 -10.01 -7.82
C TYR A 8 5.84 -8.95 -6.80
N LEU A 9 5.59 -7.73 -7.27
CA LEU A 9 5.33 -6.57 -6.43
C LEU A 9 4.29 -5.66 -7.09
N ILE A 10 3.42 -5.08 -6.27
CA ILE A 10 2.46 -4.06 -6.68
C ILE A 10 2.71 -2.80 -5.83
N GLY A 11 2.77 -1.65 -6.49
CA GLY A 11 2.85 -0.34 -5.83
C GLY A 11 1.66 0.53 -6.24
N ILE A 12 0.83 0.88 -5.25
CA ILE A 12 -0.36 1.74 -5.34
C ILE A 12 -0.42 2.72 -4.16
N SER A 13 0.72 2.96 -3.50
CA SER A 13 0.83 3.99 -2.47
C SER A 13 0.56 5.38 -3.05
N ASP A 14 0.15 6.31 -2.18
CA ASP A 14 -0.03 7.73 -2.53
C ASP A 14 -1.11 7.96 -3.61
N MET A 15 -2.03 7.00 -3.75
CA MET A 15 -3.17 7.06 -4.66
C MET A 15 -4.46 7.29 -3.88
N ASP A 16 -5.38 8.08 -4.44
CA ASP A 16 -6.73 8.28 -3.87
C ASP A 16 -7.65 7.08 -4.20
N ILE A 17 -7.27 5.92 -3.67
CA ILE A 17 -8.06 4.69 -3.76
C ILE A 17 -8.72 4.41 -2.42
N GLN A 18 -9.98 3.97 -2.48
CA GLN A 18 -10.78 3.65 -1.30
C GLN A 18 -10.96 2.14 -1.12
N GLU A 19 -10.78 1.36 -2.18
CA GLU A 19 -10.97 -0.08 -2.16
C GLU A 19 -10.04 -0.81 -3.14
N LEU A 20 -9.69 -2.04 -2.78
CA LEU A 20 -9.05 -2.98 -3.68
C LEU A 20 -10.08 -3.61 -4.63
N PRO A 21 -9.65 -4.13 -5.80
CA PRO A 21 -10.54 -4.75 -6.78
C PRO A 21 -11.44 -5.81 -6.15
N ARG A 22 -12.75 -5.72 -6.39
CA ARG A 22 -13.74 -6.61 -5.77
C ARG A 22 -13.48 -8.07 -6.10
N ASN A 23 -13.19 -8.38 -7.35
CA ASN A 23 -12.99 -9.73 -7.84
C ASN A 23 -11.54 -9.90 -8.33
N VAL A 24 -10.79 -10.78 -7.66
CA VAL A 24 -9.51 -11.30 -8.11
C VAL A 24 -9.63 -12.82 -8.07
N THR A 25 -9.73 -13.41 -9.25
CA THR A 25 -9.97 -14.85 -9.45
C THR A 25 -8.69 -15.66 -9.58
N LYS A 26 -7.61 -15.02 -10.04
CA LYS A 26 -6.30 -15.65 -10.19
C LYS A 26 -5.22 -14.72 -9.67
N LEU A 27 -5.02 -14.69 -8.36
CA LEU A 27 -3.94 -13.89 -7.79
C LEU A 27 -2.60 -14.39 -8.35
N SER A 28 -1.72 -13.47 -8.76
CA SER A 28 -0.41 -13.82 -9.30
C SER A 28 0.35 -14.69 -8.30
N ALA A 29 0.78 -15.88 -8.72
CA ALA A 29 1.47 -16.85 -7.86
C ALA A 29 2.81 -16.33 -7.33
N SER A 30 3.42 -15.38 -8.04
CA SER A 30 4.69 -14.75 -7.66
C SER A 30 4.53 -13.55 -6.73
N LEU A 31 3.31 -13.03 -6.52
CA LEU A 31 3.10 -11.80 -5.76
C LEU A 31 3.55 -11.99 -4.31
N ALA A 32 4.46 -11.12 -3.86
CA ALA A 32 5.01 -11.14 -2.50
C ALA A 32 4.59 -9.90 -1.71
N TRP A 33 4.55 -8.72 -2.35
CA TRP A 33 4.28 -7.46 -1.66
C TRP A 33 3.32 -6.55 -2.42
N VAL A 34 2.45 -5.91 -1.65
CA VAL A 34 1.56 -4.85 -2.10
C VAL A 34 1.82 -3.62 -1.24
N PHE A 35 2.34 -2.58 -1.87
CA PHE A 35 2.55 -1.29 -1.24
C PHE A 35 1.35 -0.40 -1.53
N MET A 36 0.66 0.00 -0.48
CA MET A 36 -0.57 0.78 -0.51
C MET A 36 -0.59 1.82 0.62
N ARG A 37 0.59 2.35 0.95
CA ARG A 37 0.74 3.40 1.96
C ARG A 37 -0.02 4.65 1.53
N GLU A 38 -0.46 5.46 2.48
CA GLU A 38 -1.08 6.76 2.19
C GLU A 38 -2.27 6.62 1.22
N THR A 39 -3.12 5.62 1.48
CA THR A 39 -4.37 5.35 0.73
C THR A 39 -5.57 5.44 1.66
N ASN A 40 -6.77 5.63 1.12
CA ASN A 40 -8.01 5.67 1.90
C ASN A 40 -8.64 4.28 2.12
N VAL A 41 -7.89 3.20 1.85
CA VAL A 41 -8.39 1.83 2.00
C VAL A 41 -8.60 1.50 3.47
N SER A 42 -9.84 1.12 3.81
CA SER A 42 -10.27 0.79 5.18
C SER A 42 -10.56 -0.70 5.38
N PHE A 43 -10.58 -1.50 4.31
CA PHE A 43 -10.86 -2.93 4.39
C PHE A 43 -10.13 -3.73 3.30
N PHE A 44 -9.95 -5.02 3.57
CA PHE A 44 -9.41 -5.99 2.61
C PHE A 44 -10.52 -6.90 2.08
N ARG A 45 -10.47 -7.19 0.78
CA ARG A 45 -11.36 -8.15 0.12
C ARG A 45 -11.02 -9.59 0.54
N GLU A 46 -11.98 -10.51 0.42
CA GLU A 46 -11.83 -11.93 0.77
C GLU A 46 -10.57 -12.57 0.16
N TRP A 47 -10.26 -12.27 -1.10
CA TRP A 47 -9.11 -12.85 -1.80
C TRP A 47 -7.75 -12.44 -1.20
N ALA A 48 -7.71 -11.40 -0.36
CA ALA A 48 -6.48 -10.96 0.29
C ALA A 48 -5.93 -12.03 1.25
N ASP A 49 -6.79 -12.90 1.80
CA ASP A 49 -6.40 -14.00 2.69
C ASP A 49 -5.44 -14.97 2.00
N GLU A 50 -5.59 -15.22 0.69
CA GLU A 50 -4.66 -16.08 -0.07
C GLU A 50 -3.21 -15.57 0.03
N LEU A 51 -3.02 -14.25 -0.06
CA LEU A 51 -1.69 -13.65 0.04
C LEU A 51 -1.15 -13.71 1.46
N VAL A 52 -2.02 -13.52 2.46
CA VAL A 52 -1.67 -13.64 3.88
C VAL A 52 -1.16 -15.04 4.19
N GLU A 53 -1.92 -16.07 3.81
CA GLU A 53 -1.56 -17.47 4.03
C GLU A 53 -0.25 -17.83 3.32
N ARG A 54 -0.09 -17.41 2.06
CA ARG A 54 1.11 -17.69 1.27
C ARG A 54 2.37 -17.04 1.84
N MET A 55 2.23 -15.90 2.53
CA MET A 55 3.35 -15.10 3.04
C MET A 55 3.55 -15.18 4.56
N ALA A 56 2.68 -15.90 5.29
CA ALA A 56 2.66 -15.98 6.75
C ALA A 56 4.01 -16.28 7.43
N SER A 57 4.88 -17.05 6.77
CA SER A 57 6.21 -17.43 7.30
C SER A 57 7.38 -16.65 6.69
N ARG A 58 7.10 -15.69 5.81
CA ARG A 58 8.11 -14.98 5.00
C ARG A 58 8.21 -13.50 5.36
N SER A 59 7.09 -12.79 5.30
CA SER A 59 7.04 -11.35 5.53
C SER A 59 5.58 -10.86 5.52
N ALA A 60 5.32 -9.68 6.07
CA ALA A 60 4.06 -8.98 5.87
C ALA A 60 3.85 -8.59 4.39
N PRO A 61 2.88 -9.17 3.67
CA PRO A 61 2.64 -8.83 2.28
C PRO A 61 2.02 -7.44 2.09
N TRP A 62 1.25 -6.93 3.06
CA TRP A 62 0.51 -5.68 2.94
C TRP A 62 1.26 -4.53 3.59
N ILE A 63 1.85 -3.64 2.79
CA ILE A 63 2.55 -2.46 3.30
C ILE A 63 1.60 -1.28 3.22
N ALA A 64 0.88 -1.03 4.32
CA ALA A 64 -0.32 -0.19 4.36
C ALA A 64 -0.22 1.00 5.33
N GLY A 65 0.98 1.37 5.78
CA GLY A 65 1.18 2.52 6.67
C GLY A 65 0.47 3.79 6.19
N TYR A 66 -0.11 4.54 7.12
CA TYR A 66 -0.96 5.71 6.86
C TYR A 66 -2.24 5.45 6.05
N SER A 67 -2.69 4.19 5.95
CA SER A 67 -4.04 3.90 5.45
C SER A 67 -5.09 4.00 6.57
N THR A 68 -6.35 4.22 6.19
CA THR A 68 -7.50 4.15 7.11
C THR A 68 -7.52 2.82 7.88
N TYR A 69 -7.20 1.70 7.21
CA TYR A 69 -7.08 0.40 7.84
C TYR A 69 -6.07 0.39 9.01
N CYS A 70 -4.89 0.96 8.79
CA CYS A 70 -3.85 1.02 9.81
C CYS A 70 -4.17 1.99 10.95
N GLU A 71 -4.92 3.06 10.68
CA GLU A 71 -5.44 3.93 11.73
C GLU A 71 -6.44 3.20 12.63
N ASP A 72 -7.32 2.40 12.04
CA ASP A 72 -8.28 1.59 12.79
C ASP A 72 -7.61 0.47 13.57
N LEU A 73 -6.62 -0.22 12.96
CA LEU A 73 -5.83 -1.23 13.66
C LEU A 73 -5.13 -0.64 14.89
N ALA A 74 -4.57 0.57 14.78
CA ALA A 74 -3.93 1.24 15.92
C ALA A 74 -4.93 1.54 17.06
N LYS A 75 -6.17 1.91 16.74
CA LYS A 75 -7.24 2.10 17.74
C LYS A 75 -7.66 0.79 18.40
N ILE A 76 -7.62 -0.32 17.66
CA ILE A 76 -7.91 -1.65 18.19
C ILE A 76 -6.79 -2.10 19.14
N GLU A 77 -5.53 -1.99 18.69
CA GLU A 77 -4.35 -2.37 19.48
C GLU A 77 -4.20 -1.55 20.76
N ASN A 78 -4.58 -0.28 20.76
CA ASN A 78 -4.55 0.57 21.95
C ASN A 78 -5.81 0.48 22.83
N GLY A 79 -6.81 -0.32 22.42
CA GLY A 79 -8.06 -0.54 23.15
C GLY A 79 -9.08 0.59 23.10
N THR A 80 -8.91 1.59 22.23
CA THR A 80 -9.90 2.67 22.03
C THR A 80 -11.04 2.29 21.08
N ALA A 81 -10.86 1.21 20.31
CA ALA A 81 -11.90 0.56 19.51
C ALA A 81 -11.84 -0.96 19.68
N THR A 82 -12.94 -1.65 19.44
CA THR A 82 -13.02 -3.12 19.47
C THR A 82 -13.19 -3.75 18.09
N THR A 83 -13.47 -2.93 17.07
CA THR A 83 -13.71 -3.36 15.69
C THR A 83 -13.16 -2.32 14.72
N PHE A 84 -12.88 -2.73 13.48
CA PHE A 84 -12.61 -1.80 12.38
C PHE A 84 -13.84 -0.91 12.09
N CYS A 85 -13.64 0.27 11.51
CA CYS A 85 -14.78 1.13 11.13
C CYS A 85 -15.61 0.50 9.99
N ALA A 86 -14.97 -0.24 9.10
CA ALA A 86 -15.67 -1.07 8.12
C ALA A 86 -16.21 -2.34 8.80
N PRO A 87 -17.54 -2.59 8.79
CA PRO A 87 -18.11 -3.78 9.42
C PRO A 87 -17.67 -5.05 8.69
N LEU A 88 -17.39 -6.11 9.44
CA LEU A 88 -17.03 -7.41 8.87
C LEU A 88 -18.16 -7.91 7.95
N SER A 89 -17.76 -8.40 6.78
CA SER A 89 -18.64 -8.95 5.74
C SER A 89 -18.04 -10.24 5.19
N ALA A 90 -18.87 -11.09 4.61
CA ALA A 90 -18.41 -12.30 3.93
C ALA A 90 -17.52 -11.98 2.72
N GLU A 91 -17.70 -10.82 2.08
CA GLU A 91 -16.88 -10.38 0.92
C GLU A 91 -15.50 -9.84 1.32
N TYR A 92 -15.20 -9.80 2.63
CA TYR A 92 -13.96 -9.25 3.18
C TYR A 92 -13.06 -10.35 3.72
N SER A 93 -11.78 -10.03 3.86
CA SER A 93 -10.78 -10.94 4.45
C SER A 93 -11.16 -11.28 5.89
N GLN A 94 -11.33 -12.57 6.18
CA GLN A 94 -11.69 -13.05 7.51
C GLN A 94 -10.49 -13.03 8.46
N THR A 95 -9.27 -12.93 7.92
CA THR A 95 -8.06 -12.77 8.74
C THR A 95 -7.81 -11.30 9.07
N LEU A 96 -7.86 -10.41 8.06
CA LEU A 96 -7.46 -9.01 8.21
C LEU A 96 -8.56 -8.11 8.79
N MET A 97 -9.84 -8.51 8.68
CA MET A 97 -10.98 -7.71 9.13
C MET A 97 -11.65 -8.20 10.42
N ASP A 98 -11.18 -9.31 11.01
CA ASP A 98 -11.65 -9.80 12.30
C ASP A 98 -10.55 -9.61 13.37
N PRO A 99 -10.69 -8.63 14.28
CA PRO A 99 -9.71 -8.36 15.33
C PRO A 99 -9.87 -9.27 16.56
N SER A 100 -10.35 -10.50 16.39
CA SER A 100 -10.36 -11.51 17.44
C SER A 100 -8.94 -11.83 17.93
N GLU A 101 -8.81 -12.31 19.16
CA GLU A 101 -7.49 -12.62 19.77
C GLU A 101 -6.66 -13.58 18.90
N THR A 102 -7.33 -14.55 18.28
CA THR A 102 -6.73 -15.50 17.33
C THR A 102 -6.11 -14.80 16.12
N ASN A 103 -6.82 -13.81 15.56
CA ASN A 103 -6.43 -13.16 14.32
C ASN A 103 -5.48 -11.99 14.53
N LEU A 104 -5.47 -11.35 15.70
CA LEU A 104 -4.55 -10.24 15.99
C LEU A 104 -3.09 -10.64 15.78
N GLN A 105 -2.70 -11.86 16.14
CA GLN A 105 -1.35 -12.35 15.87
C GLN A 105 -1.07 -12.43 14.37
N MET A 106 -2.02 -12.92 13.57
CA MET A 106 -1.89 -13.01 12.10
C MET A 106 -1.90 -11.63 11.45
N ILE A 107 -2.75 -10.71 11.91
CA ILE A 107 -2.79 -9.32 11.44
C ILE A 107 -1.42 -8.66 11.64
N SER A 108 -0.80 -8.84 12.81
CA SER A 108 0.50 -8.25 13.14
C SER A 108 1.65 -8.71 12.23
N THR A 109 1.53 -9.90 11.62
CA THR A 109 2.51 -10.45 10.68
C THR A 109 2.11 -10.28 9.22
N ALA A 110 0.84 -9.96 8.94
CA ALA A 110 0.28 -9.82 7.60
C ALA A 110 0.27 -8.36 7.10
N ALA A 111 0.01 -7.41 7.98
CA ALA A 111 -0.07 -5.99 7.67
C ALA A 111 1.06 -5.21 8.34
N ASN A 112 1.85 -4.50 7.52
CA ASN A 112 2.86 -3.57 8.00
C ASN A 112 2.30 -2.14 7.96
N CYS A 113 1.92 -1.65 9.15
CA CYS A 113 1.37 -0.32 9.36
C CYS A 113 2.43 0.75 9.69
N LYS A 114 3.72 0.45 9.53
CA LYS A 114 4.78 1.43 9.83
C LYS A 114 4.77 2.59 8.84
N ALA A 115 4.95 3.79 9.38
CA ALA A 115 5.11 5.04 8.64
C ALA A 115 6.21 4.96 7.57
N VAL A 116 7.38 4.43 7.96
CA VAL A 116 8.55 4.25 7.12
C VAL A 116 8.90 2.78 7.12
N THR A 117 9.17 2.21 5.94
CA THR A 117 9.68 0.84 5.84
C THR A 117 11.10 0.83 5.31
N GLY A 118 11.89 -0.18 5.67
CA GLY A 118 13.24 -0.38 5.13
C GLY A 118 13.25 -0.86 3.67
N PHE A 119 12.07 -1.02 3.05
CA PHE A 119 11.96 -1.36 1.64
C PHE A 119 12.17 -0.10 0.78
N PRO A 120 12.66 -0.24 -0.47
CA PRO A 120 12.89 0.89 -1.40
C PRO A 120 11.66 1.80 -1.61
N SER A 121 10.48 1.35 -1.21
CA SER A 121 9.19 2.02 -1.28
C SER A 121 8.57 2.39 0.07
N GLY A 122 9.32 2.29 1.16
CA GLY A 122 8.94 2.75 2.50
C GLY A 122 9.08 4.25 2.70
N GLY A 123 8.94 5.03 1.62
CA GLY A 123 9.27 6.46 1.52
C GLY A 123 10.12 6.82 0.30
N GLY A 124 10.58 5.82 -0.47
CA GLY A 124 11.33 6.00 -1.71
C GLY A 124 10.54 5.60 -2.95
N MET A 125 10.98 6.08 -4.11
CA MET A 125 10.36 5.74 -5.38
C MET A 125 10.88 4.38 -5.88
N PHE A 126 9.98 3.47 -6.30
CA PHE A 126 10.35 2.16 -6.89
C PHE A 126 11.27 2.27 -8.10
N HIS A 127 11.25 3.43 -8.75
CA HIS A 127 12.07 3.79 -9.87
C HIS A 127 12.99 4.94 -9.43
N PRO A 128 14.31 4.84 -9.58
CA PRO A 128 15.23 5.84 -9.07
C PRO A 128 15.21 7.08 -9.99
N LEU A 129 14.18 7.93 -9.89
CA LEU A 129 14.10 9.15 -10.71
C LEU A 129 15.33 10.02 -10.54
N PHE A 130 15.90 10.13 -9.33
CA PHE A 130 17.12 10.90 -9.17
C PHE A 130 18.28 10.37 -10.01
N TYR A 131 18.38 9.04 -10.18
CA TYR A 131 19.38 8.44 -11.05
C TYR A 131 19.04 8.70 -12.52
N GLU A 132 17.78 8.49 -12.91
CA GLU A 132 17.32 8.69 -14.29
C GLU A 132 17.38 10.16 -14.72
N ASP A 133 17.01 11.10 -13.87
CA ASP A 133 17.15 12.55 -14.06
C ASP A 133 18.62 12.97 -14.15
N SER A 134 19.52 12.27 -13.45
CA SER A 134 20.97 12.56 -13.53
C SER A 134 21.60 12.14 -14.86
N ILE A 135 21.02 11.15 -15.54
CA ILE A 135 21.51 10.64 -16.83
C ILE A 135 20.64 11.10 -18.01
N SER A 136 19.41 11.50 -17.76
CA SER A 136 18.49 12.09 -18.73
C SER A 136 18.83 13.57 -18.88
N ALA A 137 19.19 14.00 -20.07
CA ALA A 137 19.53 15.39 -20.38
C ALA A 137 18.30 16.34 -20.37
N ILE A 138 17.39 16.18 -19.41
CA ILE A 138 16.30 17.12 -19.14
C ILE A 138 16.90 18.30 -18.40
N SER A 139 17.58 19.17 -19.14
CA SER A 139 17.84 20.53 -18.68
C SER A 139 16.48 21.19 -18.44
N ALA A 140 16.24 21.73 -17.23
CA ALA A 140 15.09 22.59 -16.96
C ALA A 140 14.90 23.58 -18.14
N PRO A 141 13.68 23.75 -18.66
CA PRO A 141 13.47 24.59 -19.83
C PRO A 141 14.01 25.98 -19.53
N PHE A 142 14.83 26.47 -20.46
CA PHE A 142 15.36 27.81 -20.61
C PHE A 142 15.03 28.78 -19.46
N ARG A 143 16.08 29.27 -18.78
CA ARG A 143 16.02 30.56 -18.07
C ARG A 143 15.19 31.52 -18.92
N TRP A 144 14.06 31.96 -18.37
CA TRP A 144 13.30 33.07 -18.92
C TRP A 144 14.29 34.18 -19.25
N VAL A 145 14.50 34.44 -20.55
CA VAL A 145 15.16 35.66 -20.99
C VAL A 145 14.29 36.77 -20.44
N GLN A 146 14.77 37.47 -19.42
CA GLN A 146 14.14 38.69 -18.94
C GLN A 146 14.02 39.62 -20.16
N ARG A 147 12.79 39.86 -20.61
CA ARG A 147 12.53 40.87 -21.64
C ARG A 147 13.09 42.20 -21.14
N PRO A 148 13.89 42.95 -21.92
CA PRO A 148 14.25 44.30 -21.54
C PRO A 148 12.98 45.15 -21.49
N SER A 149 12.72 45.73 -20.32
CA SER A 149 11.72 46.78 -20.15
C SER A 149 12.24 48.04 -20.83
N ASN A 150 11.90 48.26 -22.09
CA ASN A 150 12.06 49.56 -22.74
C ASN A 150 10.93 49.78 -23.74
N TRP A 151 9.84 50.37 -23.26
CA TRP A 151 8.95 51.21 -24.05
C TRP A 151 8.51 52.38 -23.16
N THR A 152 9.16 53.52 -23.37
CA THR A 152 8.61 54.86 -23.14
C THR A 152 7.52 55.16 -24.16
#